data_AF-A0A1B6NQ52-F1
#
_entry.id   AF-A0A1B6NQ52-F1
#
_cell.length_a   1.000
_cell.length_b   1.000
_cell.length_c   1.000
_cell.angle_alpha   90.00
_cell.angle_beta   90.00
_cell.angle_gamma   90.00
#
_symmetry.space_group_name_H-M   'P 1'
#
loop_
_entity.id
_entity.type
_entity.pdbx_description
1 polymer ?
#
loop_
_entity_poly.entity_id
_entity_poly.type
_entity_poly.pdbx_seq_one_letter_code
_entity_poly.pdbx_strand_id
1 'polypeptide(L)' 'MDRLGHDFARPELLLRALTHGSIASVTRPDNQRLEFLGDRVLGLVMAEALFFADEQASEGQMAPRYNALVKGETCAA' A
#
# COMPACT_ATOMS: atom_id res chain seq x y z
N MET A 1 -1.77 -10.52 -16.77
CA MET A 1 -1.23 -10.68 -15.40
C MET A 1 0.30 -10.62 -15.40
N ASP A 2 0.95 -10.97 -16.51
CA ASP A 2 2.41 -10.99 -16.68
C ASP A 2 3.16 -9.69 -16.39
N ARG A 3 2.50 -8.53 -16.46
CA ARG A 3 3.13 -7.23 -16.17
C ARG A 3 3.55 -7.04 -14.70
N LEU A 4 2.90 -7.75 -13.78
CA LEU A 4 3.22 -7.68 -12.34
C LEU A 4 4.18 -8.78 -11.90
N GLY A 5 4.48 -9.77 -12.77
CA GLY A 5 5.32 -10.92 -12.41
C GLY A 5 4.79 -11.74 -11.23
N HIS A 6 3.49 -11.64 -10.91
CA HIS A 6 2.88 -12.28 -9.76
C HIS A 6 1.59 -13.01 -10.15
N ASP A 7 1.53 -14.29 -9.81
CA ASP A 7 0.34 -15.13 -9.97
C ASP A 7 -0.55 -15.02 -8.75
N PHE A 8 -1.64 -14.27 -8.88
CA PHE A 8 -2.61 -14.10 -7.81
C PHE A 8 -3.37 -15.40 -7.57
N ALA A 9 -3.25 -15.95 -6.36
CA ALA A 9 -4.05 -17.10 -5.91
C ALA A 9 -5.56 -16.82 -5.94
N ARG A 10 -5.95 -15.53 -5.85
CA ARG A 10 -7.33 -15.02 -5.90
C ARG A 10 -7.42 -13.80 -6.83
N PRO A 11 -7.55 -13.99 -8.16
CA PRO A 11 -7.58 -12.91 -9.14
C PRO A 11 -8.71 -11.88 -8.92
N GLU A 12 -9.80 -12.30 -8.29
CA GLU A 12 -10.93 -11.45 -7.93
C GLU A 12 -10.55 -10.33 -6.95
N LEU A 13 -9.53 -10.54 -6.10
CA LEU A 13 -9.03 -9.49 -5.20
C LEU A 13 -8.29 -8.40 -5.97
N LEU A 14 -7.55 -8.77 -7.02
CA LEU A 14 -6.90 -7.78 -7.88
C LEU A 14 -7.95 -6.97 -8.65
N LEU A 15 -8.98 -7.62 -9.20
CA LEU A 15 -10.09 -6.92 -9.87
C LEU A 15 -10.78 -5.94 -8.91
N ARG A 16 -11.00 -6.35 -7.66
CA ARG A 16 -11.57 -5.48 -6.63
C ARG A 16 -10.65 -4.31 -6.30
N ALA A 17 -9.35 -4.53 -6.13
CA ALA A 17 -8.37 -3.49 -5.82
C ALA A 17 -8.33 -2.39 -6.90
N LEU A 18 -8.62 -2.76 -8.16
CA LEU A 18 -8.69 -1.85 -9.30
C LEU A 18 -10.09 -1.26 -9.54
N THR A 19 -11.07 -1.53 -8.68
CA THR A 19 -12.43 -1.00 -8.81
C THR A 19 -12.61 0.21 -7.89
N HIS A 20 -12.53 1.41 -8.48
CA HIS A 20 -12.81 2.66 -7.76
C HIS A 20 -14.30 2.76 -7.37
N GLY A 21 -14.58 3.46 -6.26
CA GLY A 21 -15.95 3.62 -5.74
C GLY A 21 -16.96 4.22 -6.71
N SER A 22 -16.51 5.02 -7.69
CA SER A 22 -17.39 5.61 -8.71
C SER A 22 -18.00 4.61 -9.69
N ILE A 23 -17.44 3.40 -9.81
CA ILE A 23 -17.91 2.35 -10.71
C ILE A 23 -18.35 1.09 -9.95
N ALA A 24 -18.45 1.17 -8.63
CA ALA A 24 -18.87 0.07 -7.78
C ALA A 24 -20.36 -0.22 -7.94
N SER A 25 -20.75 -1.47 -7.71
CA SER A 25 -22.14 -1.91 -7.76
C SER A 25 -22.40 -2.99 -6.71
N VAL A 26 -23.66 -3.39 -6.53
CA VAL A 26 -24.05 -4.45 -5.59
C VAL A 26 -23.29 -5.75 -5.84
N THR A 27 -22.98 -6.05 -7.10
CA THR A 27 -22.25 -7.26 -7.50
C THR A 27 -20.74 -7.03 -7.71
N ARG A 28 -20.28 -5.77 -7.60
CA ARG A 28 -18.88 -5.38 -7.81
C ARG A 28 -18.42 -4.44 -6.69
N PRO A 29 -17.89 -4.98 -5.58
CA PRO A 29 -17.45 -4.16 -4.47
C PRO A 29 -16.25 -3.30 -4.86
N ASP A 30 -16.13 -2.12 -4.25
CA ASP A 30 -15.01 -1.22 -4.42
C ASP A 30 -13.74 -1.67 -3.68
N ASN A 31 -12.68 -0.90 -3.90
CA ASN A 31 -11.38 -1.05 -3.29
C ASN A 31 -11.23 -0.40 -1.90
N GLN A 32 -12.20 0.33 -1.36
CA GLN A 32 -12.01 1.16 -0.14
C GLN A 32 -11.50 0.36 1.06
N ARG A 33 -12.03 -0.84 1.26
CA ARG A 33 -11.57 -1.74 2.33
C ARG A 33 -10.16 -2.26 2.11
N LEU A 34 -9.79 -2.50 0.85
CA LEU A 34 -8.44 -2.96 0.48
C LEU A 34 -7.43 -1.82 0.58
N GLU A 35 -7.84 -0.59 0.21
CA GLU A 35 -7.06 0.63 0.39
C GLU A 35 -6.76 0.88 1.87
N PHE A 36 -7.78 0.85 2.74
CA PHE A 36 -7.61 1.00 4.19
C PHE A 36 -6.59 0.02 4.78
N LEU A 37 -6.64 -1.25 4.34
CA LEU A 37 -5.71 -2.28 4.77
C LEU A 37 -4.31 -2.05 4.17
N GLY A 38 -4.25 -1.76 2.87
CA GLY A 38 -3.00 -1.56 2.12
C GLY A 38 -2.17 -0.41 2.66
N ASP A 39 -2.80 0.70 3.04
CA ASP A 39 -2.14 1.85 3.65
C ASP A 39 -1.38 1.47 4.94
N ARG A 40 -2.00 0.65 5.80
CA ARG A 40 -1.38 0.17 7.05
C ARG A 40 -0.30 -0.87 6.81
N VAL A 41 -0.49 -1.76 5.83
CA VAL A 41 0.53 -2.74 5.43
C VAL A 41 1.76 -2.03 4.87
N LEU A 42 1.56 -1.06 3.98
CA LEU A 42 2.64 -0.23 3.45
C LEU A 42 3.36 0.51 4.57
N GLY A 43 2.62 1.14 5.47
CA GLY A 43 3.19 1.80 6.63
C GLY A 43 4.05 0.87 7.48
N LEU A 44 3.57 -0.33 7.80
CA LEU A 44 4.36 -1.30 8.57
C LEU A 44 5.66 -1.70 7.83
N VAL A 45 5.57 -2.05 6.55
CA VAL A 45 6.74 -2.47 5.76
C VAL A 45 7.78 -1.36 5.65
N MET A 46 7.34 -0.11 5.47
CA MET A 46 8.26 1.03 5.36
C MET A 46 8.87 1.41 6.70
N ALA A 47 8.12 1.31 7.81
CA ALA A 47 8.65 1.50 9.15
C ALA A 47 9.72 0.45 9.48
N GLU A 48 9.44 -0.82 9.17
CA GLU A 48 10.37 -1.94 9.35
C GLU A 48 11.65 -1.74 8.50
N ALA A 49 11.49 -1.39 7.23
CA ALA A 49 12.62 -1.15 6.33
C ALA A 49 13.53 0.00 6.84
N LEU A 50 12.94 1.10 7.32
CA LEU A 50 13.72 2.22 7.89
C LEU A 50 14.40 1.84 9.20
N PHE A 51 13.72 1.07 10.05
CA PHE A 51 14.26 0.62 11.34
C PHE A 51 15.52 -0.23 11.15
N PHE A 52 15.52 -1.14 10.17
CA PHE A 52 16.69 -1.98 9.88
C PHE A 52 17.74 -1.32 8.99
N ALA A 53 17.39 -0.29 8.22
CA ALA A 53 18.35 0.39 7.35
C ALA A 53 19.32 1.31 8.10
N ASP A 54 18.96 1.78 9.29
CA ASP A 54 19.77 2.73 10.07
C ASP A 54 19.60 2.50 11.58
N GLU A 55 20.30 1.51 12.13
CA GLU A 55 20.19 1.09 13.54
C GLU A 55 20.57 2.18 14.56
N GLN A 56 21.24 3.25 14.12
CA GLN A 56 21.66 4.36 14.98
C GLN A 56 20.70 5.55 14.92
N ALA A 57 19.73 5.53 14.00
CA ALA A 57 18.75 6.60 13.88
C ALA A 57 17.80 6.62 15.07
N SER A 58 17.66 7.79 15.69
CA SER A 58 16.57 8.07 16.60
C SER A 58 15.22 8.14 15.88
N GLU A 59 14.13 7.97 16.62
CA GLU A 59 12.76 8.14 16.11
C GLU A 59 12.58 9.50 15.38
N GLY A 60 13.11 10.59 15.96
CA GLY A 60 13.01 11.92 15.36
C GLY A 60 13.73 12.05 14.01
N GLN A 61 14.68 11.16 13.70
CA GLN A 61 15.35 11.09 12.40
C GLN A 61 14.63 10.14 11.44
N MET A 62 14.01 9.06 11.95
CA MET A 62 13.26 8.10 11.15
C MET A 62 11.90 8.65 10.71
N ALA A 63 11.18 9.36 11.58
CA ALA A 63 9.81 9.81 11.32
C ALA A 63 9.69 10.75 10.08
N PRO A 64 10.59 11.72 9.84
CA PRO A 64 10.55 12.51 8.61
C PRO A 64 10.79 11.67 7.34
N ARG A 65 11.70 10.69 7.40
CA ARG A 65 11.99 9.78 6.28
C ARG A 65 10.78 8.91 5.97
N TYR A 66 10.16 8.36 7.01
CA TYR A 66 8.92 7.58 6.93
C TYR A 66 7.81 8.39 6.26
N ASN A 67 7.58 9.61 6.75
CA ASN A 67 6.54 10.50 6.23
C ASN A 67 6.80 10.93 4.78
N ALA A 68 8.03 10.92 4.29
CA ALA A 68 8.32 11.18 2.88
C ALA A 68 7.99 9.96 1.99
N LEU A 69 8.14 8.76 2.52
CA LEU A 69 7.98 7.52 1.78
C LEU A 69 6.53 7.02 1.72
N VAL A 70 5.74 7.23 2.79
CA VAL A 70 4.36 6.72 2.91
C VAL A 70 3.32 7.81 2.56
N LYS A 71 3.67 8.75 1.68
CA LYS A 71 2.75 9.78 1.19
C LYS A 71 2.03 9.32 -0.06
N GLY A 72 0.75 9.69 -0.16
CA GLY A 72 -0.09 9.41 -1.33
C GLY A 72 0.52 9.95 -2.64
N GLU A 73 1.23 11.08 -2.59
CA GLU A 73 1.95 11.66 -3.73
C GLU A 73 3.09 10.75 -4.23
N THR A 74 3.80 10.10 -3.30
CA THR A 74 4.87 9.14 -3.62
C THR A 74 4.32 7.83 -4.16
N CYS A 75 3.11 7.43 -3.72
CA CYS A 75 2.46 6.20 -4.16
C CYS A 75 1.70 6.34 -5.49
N ALA A 76 1.36 7.56 -5.89
CA ALA A 76 0.61 7.86 -7.12
C ALA A 76 1.49 8.25 -8.32
N ALA A 77 2.79 8.45 -8.09
CA ALA A 77 3.78 8.86 -9.09
C ALA A 77 4.30 7.71 -9.96
#